data_AF-A0AAE1JCS2-F1
#
_entry.id   AF-A0AAE1JCS2-F1
#
_cell.length_a   1.000
_cell.length_b   1.000
_cell.length_c   1.000
_cell.angle_alpha   90.00
_cell.angle_beta   90.00
_cell.angle_gamma   90.00
#
_symmetry.space_group_name_H-M   'P 1'
#
loop_
_entity.id
_entity.type
_entity.pdbx_description
1 polymer ?
#
loop_
_entity_poly.entity_id
_entity_poly.type
_entity_poly.pdbx_seq_one_letter_code
_entity_poly.pdbx_strand_id
1 'polypeptide(L)'
;MLQSGAKLLCVSDLLFLGRKTIEETRNLLHWLDTEEGFGKMGVCGLSMGGVHAAMVGSLHPTPIATLPFLSPHSAVVAFCEGILKHGTAWEALREYLAMLAMLSSI
;
A
#
# COMPACT_ATOMS: atom_id res chain seq x y z
N MET A 1 6.85 -6.32 -25.29
CA MET A 1 5.67 -5.84 -24.53
C MET A 1 6.07 -4.54 -23.83
N LEU A 2 5.49 -3.39 -24.20
CA LEU A 2 5.64 -2.19 -23.40
C LEU A 2 4.78 -2.36 -22.14
N GLN A 3 5.39 -2.21 -20.96
CA GLN A 3 4.64 -2.06 -19.73
C GLN A 3 3.91 -0.72 -19.78
N SER A 4 2.59 -0.75 -20.00
CA SER A 4 1.74 0.41 -19.72
C SER A 4 1.78 0.62 -18.20
N GLY A 5 2.23 1.81 -17.77
CA GLY A 5 2.30 2.14 -16.35
C GLY A 5 0.94 1.98 -15.65
N ALA A 6 0.96 1.86 -14.31
CA ALA A 6 -0.26 1.83 -13.52
C ALA A 6 -1.07 3.10 -13.83
N LYS A 7 -2.30 2.94 -14.36
CA LYS A 7 -3.23 4.04 -14.66
C LYS A 7 -3.87 4.56 -13.38
N LEU A 8 -3.05 5.09 -12.48
CA LEU A 8 -3.53 5.79 -11.30
C LEU A 8 -4.02 7.16 -11.75
N LEU A 9 -5.27 7.48 -11.43
CA LEU A 9 -5.89 8.75 -11.78
C LEU A 9 -5.56 9.83 -10.75
N CYS A 10 -5.37 9.43 -9.49
CA CYS A 10 -5.03 10.33 -8.39
C CYS A 10 -4.08 9.67 -7.37
N VAL A 11 -3.45 10.48 -6.52
CA VAL A 11 -2.53 9.98 -5.47
C VAL A 11 -3.24 9.05 -4.49
N SER A 12 -4.54 9.29 -4.20
CA SER A 12 -5.32 8.42 -3.32
C SER A 12 -5.50 7.01 -3.86
N ASP A 13 -5.37 6.78 -5.17
CA ASP A 13 -5.45 5.44 -5.75
C ASP A 13 -4.31 4.54 -5.23
N LEU A 14 -3.15 5.10 -4.85
CA LEU A 14 -2.08 4.34 -4.19
C LEU A 14 -2.52 3.82 -2.82
N LEU A 15 -3.22 4.64 -2.05
CA LEU A 15 -3.72 4.27 -0.72
C LEU A 15 -4.88 3.27 -0.83
N PHE A 16 -5.78 3.46 -1.81
CA PHE A 16 -6.83 2.50 -2.09
C PHE A 16 -6.26 1.15 -2.53
N LEU A 17 -5.26 1.15 -3.42
CA LEU A 17 -4.57 -0.06 -3.83
C LEU A 17 -3.98 -0.79 -2.62
N GLY A 18 -3.21 -0.09 -1.78
CA GLY A 18 -2.62 -0.68 -0.58
C GLY A 18 -3.67 -1.27 0.37
N ARG A 19 -4.76 -0.53 0.65
CA ARG A 19 -5.86 -1.01 1.48
C ARG A 19 -6.51 -2.26 0.87
N LYS A 20 -6.76 -2.27 -0.43
CA LYS A 20 -7.38 -3.42 -1.12
C LYS A 20 -6.50 -4.66 -1.01
N THR A 21 -5.19 -4.53 -1.24
CA THR A 21 -4.25 -5.64 -1.07
C THR A 21 -4.24 -6.19 0.36
N ILE A 22 -4.29 -5.32 1.38
CA ILE A 22 -4.37 -5.74 2.78
C ILE A 22 -5.67 -6.50 3.05
N GLU A 23 -6.82 -5.98 2.65
CA GLU A 23 -8.11 -6.63 2.88
C GLU A 23 -8.26 -7.93 2.09
N GLU A 24 -7.80 -8.00 0.85
CA GLU A 24 -7.77 -9.23 0.07
C GLU A 24 -6.94 -10.31 0.77
N THR A 25 -5.75 -9.95 1.28
CA THR A 25 -4.90 -10.90 1.99
C THR A 25 -5.58 -11.39 3.28
N ARG A 26 -6.25 -10.50 4.03
CA ARG A 26 -7.01 -10.88 5.24
C ARG A 26 -8.16 -11.84 4.92
N ASN A 27 -8.89 -11.58 3.84
CA ASN A 27 -9.97 -12.46 3.38
C ASN A 27 -9.44 -13.81 2.91
N LEU A 28 -8.30 -13.85 2.23
CA LEU A 28 -7.65 -15.11 1.85
C LEU A 28 -7.20 -15.91 3.08
N LEU A 29 -6.61 -15.27 4.07
CA LEU A 29 -6.24 -15.92 5.33
C LEU A 29 -7.48 -16.46 6.07
N HIS A 30 -8.57 -15.69 6.09
CA HIS A 30 -9.83 -16.15 6.66
C HIS A 30 -10.37 -17.38 5.93
N TRP A 31 -10.39 -17.34 4.60
CA TRP A 31 -10.84 -18.46 3.77
C TRP A 31 -9.96 -19.71 3.95
N LEU A 32 -8.63 -19.55 4.02
CA LEU A 32 -7.69 -20.65 4.30
C LEU A 32 -7.94 -21.29 5.67
N ASP A 33 -8.32 -20.50 6.67
CA ASP A 33 -8.68 -21.00 8.00
C ASP A 33 -10.05 -21.71 7.99
N THR A 34 -11.09 -21.06 7.44
CA THR A 34 -12.47 -21.54 7.57
C THR A 34 -12.85 -22.63 6.58
N GLU A 35 -12.41 -22.51 5.33
CA GLU A 35 -12.82 -23.44 4.27
C GLU A 35 -11.81 -24.57 4.08
N GLU A 36 -10.52 -24.25 4.14
CA GLU A 36 -9.46 -25.24 3.93
C GLU A 36 -8.93 -25.86 5.24
N GLY A 37 -9.23 -25.27 6.40
CA GLY A 37 -8.85 -25.79 7.71
C GLY A 37 -7.36 -25.61 8.06
N PHE A 38 -6.67 -24.65 7.46
CA PHE A 38 -5.25 -24.38 7.76
C PHE A 38 -5.07 -23.64 9.09
N GLY A 39 -4.48 -24.31 10.09
CA GLY A 39 -4.25 -23.70 11.41
C GLY A 39 -2.93 -22.92 11.58
N LYS A 40 -1.89 -23.21 10.77
CA LYS A 40 -0.59 -22.52 10.84
C LYS A 40 -0.34 -21.75 9.56
N MET A 41 -0.63 -20.45 9.60
CA MET A 41 -0.51 -19.58 8.44
C MET A 41 0.57 -18.53 8.62
N GLY A 42 0.99 -17.96 7.51
CA GLY A 42 1.88 -16.82 7.50
C GLY A 42 1.69 -15.93 6.28
N VAL A 43 2.16 -14.70 6.39
CA VAL A 43 2.15 -13.69 5.35
C VAL A 43 3.55 -13.12 5.17
N CYS A 44 3.97 -12.95 3.92
CA CYS A 44 5.23 -12.31 3.59
C CYS A 44 5.04 -11.31 2.45
N GLY A 45 6.01 -10.42 2.28
CA GLY A 45 6.02 -9.49 1.16
C GLY A 45 7.35 -8.75 1.03
N LEU A 46 7.62 -8.24 -0.16
CA LEU A 46 8.85 -7.50 -0.50
C LEU A 46 8.54 -6.03 -0.77
N SER A 47 9.42 -5.12 -0.30
CA SER A 47 9.28 -3.67 -0.50
C SER A 47 7.92 -3.18 0.04
N MET A 48 7.11 -2.48 -0.76
CA MET A 48 5.75 -2.08 -0.41
C MET A 48 4.89 -3.28 0.04
N GLY A 49 5.05 -4.44 -0.59
CA GLY A 49 4.34 -5.66 -0.20
C GLY A 49 4.70 -6.13 1.20
N GLY A 50 5.93 -5.89 1.67
CA GLY A 50 6.31 -6.24 3.03
C GLY A 50 5.73 -5.29 4.09
N VAL A 51 5.51 -4.01 3.74
CA VAL A 51 4.70 -3.09 4.56
C VAL A 51 3.27 -3.62 4.68
N HIS A 52 2.67 -4.06 3.57
CA HIS A 52 1.33 -4.65 3.59
C HIS A 52 1.30 -5.96 4.40
N ALA A 53 2.32 -6.82 4.29
CA ALA A 53 2.43 -8.04 5.10
C ALA A 53 2.48 -7.73 6.59
N ALA A 54 3.25 -6.71 7.00
CA ALA A 54 3.28 -6.24 8.39
C ALA A 54 1.91 -5.72 8.85
N MET A 55 1.22 -4.94 8.01
CA MET A 55 -0.13 -4.45 8.30
C MET A 55 -1.14 -5.60 8.44
N VAL A 56 -1.14 -6.57 7.51
CA VAL A 56 -1.98 -7.78 7.58
C VAL A 56 -1.73 -8.54 8.88
N GLY A 57 -0.47 -8.80 9.23
CA GLY A 57 -0.10 -9.46 10.48
C GLY A 57 -0.61 -8.71 11.72
N SER A 58 -0.50 -7.38 11.73
CA SER A 58 -0.98 -6.55 12.84
C SER A 58 -2.51 -6.46 12.97
N LEU A 59 -3.24 -6.66 11.88
CA LEU A 59 -4.70 -6.59 11.80
C LEU A 59 -5.37 -7.97 11.83
N HIS A 60 -4.60 -9.05 11.91
CA HIS A 60 -5.13 -10.41 12.00
C HIS A 60 -5.57 -10.70 13.45
N PRO A 61 -6.74 -11.33 13.67
CA PRO A 61 -7.26 -11.55 15.03
C PRO A 61 -6.44 -12.53 15.87
N THR A 62 -5.62 -13.37 15.23
CA THR A 62 -4.77 -14.36 15.89
C THR A 62 -3.30 -14.19 15.48
N PRO A 63 -2.32 -14.72 16.23
CA PRO A 63 -0.92 -14.65 15.84
C PRO A 63 -0.65 -15.46 14.56
N ILE A 64 -0.12 -14.80 13.52
CA ILE A 64 0.36 -15.45 12.29
C ILE A 64 1.83 -15.12 12.05
N ALA A 65 2.56 -16.05 11.40
CA ALA A 65 3.94 -15.80 11.02
C ALA A 65 3.99 -14.64 10.01
N THR A 66 4.73 -13.58 10.32
CA THR A 66 4.77 -12.37 9.49
C THR A 66 6.22 -12.07 9.09
N LEU A 67 6.50 -12.06 7.78
CA LEU A 67 7.83 -11.78 7.23
C LEU A 67 7.80 -10.57 6.29
N PRO A 68 8.01 -9.35 6.83
CA PRO A 68 8.21 -8.15 6.03
C PRO A 68 9.64 -8.12 5.51
N PHE A 69 9.84 -8.31 4.20
CA PHE A 69 11.17 -8.37 3.59
C PHE A 69 11.51 -7.06 2.86
N LEU A 70 12.68 -6.50 3.16
CA LEU A 70 13.16 -5.22 2.58
C LEU A 70 12.09 -4.12 2.57
N SER A 71 11.29 -4.06 3.65
CA SER A 71 10.12 -3.21 3.72
C SER A 71 10.51 -1.79 4.13
N PRO A 72 10.21 -0.76 3.34
CA PRO A 72 10.47 0.61 3.74
C PRO A 72 9.50 1.02 4.85
N HIS A 73 9.94 1.86 5.78
CA HIS A 73 9.01 2.42 6.78
C HIS A 73 8.01 3.41 6.16
N SER A 74 8.35 4.00 5.01
CA SER A 74 7.54 5.00 4.31
C SER A 74 7.89 5.07 2.83
N ALA A 75 6.94 5.51 2.01
CA ALA A 75 7.17 5.82 0.60
C ALA A 75 7.93 7.15 0.39
N VAL A 76 8.10 7.98 1.44
CA VAL A 76 8.70 9.32 1.36
C VAL A 76 10.06 9.31 0.67
N VAL A 77 10.97 8.42 1.05
CA VAL A 77 12.31 8.41 0.44
C VAL A 77 12.24 8.11 -1.05
N ALA A 78 11.37 7.18 -1.48
CA ALA A 78 11.23 6.84 -2.90
C ALA A 78 10.70 8.01 -3.73
N PHE A 79 9.75 8.77 -3.18
CA PHE A 79 9.05 9.86 -3.87
C PHE A 79 9.73 11.22 -3.72
N CYS A 80 10.32 11.55 -2.58
CA CYS A 80 10.90 12.87 -2.33
C CYS A 80 12.39 12.94 -2.69
N GLU A 81 13.13 11.84 -2.50
CA GLU A 81 14.59 11.85 -2.63
C GLU A 81 15.08 10.91 -3.75
N GLY A 82 14.36 9.80 -3.97
CA GLY A 82 14.65 8.75 -4.93
C GLY A 82 14.18 9.02 -6.35
N ILE A 83 14.28 7.99 -7.20
CA ILE A 83 14.06 8.12 -8.65
C ILE A 83 12.63 8.53 -9.02
N LEU A 84 11.63 8.18 -8.19
CA LEU A 84 10.23 8.52 -8.46
C LEU A 84 9.96 10.01 -8.33
N LYS A 85 10.84 10.77 -7.67
CA LYS A 85 10.70 12.23 -7.58
C LYS A 85 10.65 12.91 -8.94
N HIS A 86 11.37 12.36 -9.91
CA HIS A 86 11.46 12.90 -11.27
C HIS A 86 10.26 12.48 -12.14
N GLY A 87 9.61 11.37 -11.81
CA GLY A 87 8.41 10.90 -12.50
C GLY A 87 7.10 11.42 -11.91
N THR A 88 7.14 12.08 -10.76
CA THR A 88 5.96 12.57 -10.06
C THR A 88 5.71 14.05 -10.40
N ALA A 89 4.47 14.38 -10.75
CA ALA A 89 4.06 15.75 -11.11
C ALA A 89 3.88 16.65 -9.87
N TRP A 90 4.97 16.91 -9.14
CA TRP A 90 4.95 17.64 -7.87
C TRP A 90 4.36 19.05 -7.93
N GLU A 91 4.57 19.78 -9.02
CA GLU A 91 4.00 21.12 -9.18
C GLU A 91 2.47 21.07 -9.28
N ALA A 92 1.93 20.17 -10.10
CA ALA A 92 0.49 19.97 -10.22
C ALA A 92 -0.16 19.59 -8.87
N LEU A 93 0.53 18.77 -8.07
CA LEU A 93 0.07 18.42 -6.72
C LEU A 93 0.09 19.61 -5.76
N ARG A 94 1.11 20.48 -5.84
CA ARG A 94 1.20 21.72 -5.04
C ARG A 94 0.10 22.72 -5.40
N GLU A 95 -0.15 22.93 -6.69
CA GLU A 95 -1.22 23.82 -7.18
C GLU A 95 -2.59 23.34 -6.71
N TYR A 96 -2.86 22.03 -6.82
CA TYR A 96 -4.09 21.43 -6.33
C TYR A 96 -4.27 21.62 -4.82
N LEU A 97 -3.22 21.43 -4.04
CA LEU A 97 -3.25 21.64 -2.59
C LEU A 97 -3.53 23.11 -2.24
N ALA A 98 -2.90 24.06 -2.94
CA ALA A 98 -3.15 25.48 -2.74
C ALA A 98 -4.60 25.86 -3.06
N MET A 99 -5.16 25.32 -4.15
CA MET A 99 -6.57 25.51 -4.51
C MET A 99 -7.52 24.97 -3.42
N LEU A 100 -7.26 23.75 -2.90
CA LEU A 100 -8.05 23.18 -1.80
C LEU A 100 -8.00 24.04 -0.54
N ALA A 101 -6.83 24.57 -0.17
CA ALA A 101 -6.69 25.43 1.00
C ALA A 101 -7.49 26.74 0.87
N MET A 102 -7.57 27.30 -0.34
CA MET A 102 -8.41 28.47 -0.61
C MET A 102 -9.91 28.14 -0.49
N LEU A 103 -10.33 26.97 -0.98
CA LEU A 103 -11.72 26.52 -0.91
C LEU A 103 -12.16 26.18 0.53
N SER A 104 -11.27 25.66 1.38
CA SER A 104 -11.57 25.36 2.78
C SER A 104 -11.59 26.60 3.69
N SER A 105 -11.22 27.76 3.17
CA SER A 105 -11.15 29.03 3.91
C SER A 105 -12.34 29.96 3.64
N ILE A 106 -13.32 29.51 2.85
CA ILE A 106 -14.61 30.16 2.55
C ILE A 106 -15.71 29.40 3.28
#